data_AF-A0A1G6UPT3-F1
#
_entry.id   AF-A0A1G6UPT3-F1
#
_cell.length_a   1.000
_cell.length_b   1.000
_cell.length_c   1.000
_cell.angle_alpha   90.00
_cell.angle_beta   90.00
_cell.angle_gamma   90.00
#
_symmetry.space_group_name_H-M   'P 1'
#
loop_
_entity.id
_entity.type
_entity.pdbx_description
1 polymer ?
#
loop_
_entity_poly.entity_id
_entity_poly.type
_entity_poly.pdbx_seq_one_letter_code
_entity_poly.pdbx_strand_id
1 'polypeptide(L)'
;MTLVSPEARRDSTTWVTSTPHLQPAGPGGRMPWGTRHARVNTEPWTACGLPAATWKVFWHLPFETTGAQACRGCVDEVLRVRVEGRARG
;
A
#
# COMPACT_ATOMS: atom_id res chain seq x y z
N MET A 1 0.61 -28.21 -7.31
CA MET A 1 -0.37 -27.10 -7.34
C MET A 1 -0.70 -26.75 -5.91
N THR A 2 -0.02 -25.76 -5.32
CA THR A 2 -0.24 -25.40 -3.91
C THR A 2 -1.47 -24.49 -3.83
N LEU A 3 -2.49 -24.97 -3.11
CA LEU A 3 -3.73 -24.27 -2.86
C LEU A 3 -3.43 -23.03 -2.01
N VAL A 4 -3.64 -21.84 -2.58
CA VAL A 4 -3.61 -20.59 -1.82
C VAL A 4 -4.94 -20.50 -1.06
N SER A 5 -4.89 -20.63 0.27
CA SER A 5 -6.07 -20.57 1.13
C SER A 5 -6.90 -19.29 0.87
N PRO A 6 -8.24 -19.38 0.77
CA PRO A 6 -9.11 -18.23 0.59
C PRO A 6 -9.14 -17.28 1.80
N GLU A 7 -8.58 -17.69 2.92
CA GLU A 7 -8.45 -16.91 4.16
C GLU A 7 -7.45 -15.76 4.00
N ALA A 8 -6.42 -15.94 3.16
CA ALA A 8 -5.50 -14.87 2.76
C ALA A 8 -6.15 -13.80 1.86
N ARG A 9 -7.36 -14.07 1.32
CA ARG A 9 -8.11 -13.12 0.48
C ARG A 9 -9.05 -12.19 1.26
N ARG A 10 -9.12 -12.32 2.59
CA ARG A 10 -10.06 -11.56 3.45
C ARG A 10 -9.41 -10.57 4.41
N ASP A 11 -8.15 -10.19 4.21
CA ASP A 11 -7.64 -8.92 4.73
C ASP A 11 -8.23 -7.79 3.85
N SER A 12 -9.48 -7.43 4.15
CA SER A 12 -10.33 -6.47 3.43
C SER A 12 -9.84 -5.00 3.50
N THR A 13 -8.54 -4.80 3.70
CA THR A 13 -7.87 -3.51 3.51
C THR A 13 -6.60 -3.78 2.72
N THR A 14 -6.76 -4.07 1.43
CA THR A 14 -5.61 -4.20 0.53
C THR A 14 -4.96 -2.84 0.38
N TRP A 15 -4.02 -2.54 1.28
CA TRP A 15 -3.20 -1.34 1.22
C TRP A 15 -2.38 -1.38 -0.07
N VAL A 16 -2.65 -0.45 -0.96
CA VAL A 16 -1.95 -0.31 -2.24
C VAL A 16 -0.89 0.77 -2.14
N THR A 17 0.18 0.61 -2.91
CA THR A 17 1.22 1.63 -3.04
C THR A 17 0.69 2.80 -3.88
N SER A 18 0.77 4.00 -3.33
CA SER A 18 0.53 5.26 -4.04
C SER A 18 1.73 6.21 -3.89
N THR A 19 1.99 7.00 -4.92
CA THR A 19 3.04 8.03 -4.90
C THR A 19 2.58 9.33 -5.56
N PRO A 20 3.07 10.49 -5.07
CA PRO A 20 2.84 11.77 -5.74
C PRO A 20 3.69 11.92 -7.02
N HIS A 21 4.80 11.17 -7.11
CA HIS A 21 5.75 11.27 -8.22
C HIS A 21 5.98 9.93 -8.92
N LEU A 22 6.16 10.00 -10.24
CA LEU A 22 6.51 8.88 -11.13
C LEU A 22 7.95 9.07 -11.60
N GLN A 23 8.76 8.01 -11.60
CA GLN A 23 10.01 7.99 -12.35
C GLN A 23 9.74 7.32 -13.69
N PRO A 24 10.19 7.90 -14.82
CA PRO A 24 10.23 7.18 -16.08
C PRO A 24 11.25 6.03 -15.93
N ALA A 25 10.78 4.79 -15.82
CA ALA A 25 11.66 3.62 -15.74
C ALA A 25 11.86 3.05 -17.15
N GLY A 26 12.77 3.66 -17.92
CA GLY A 26 13.22 3.16 -19.22
C GLY A 26 12.09 2.80 -20.22
N PRO A 27 12.38 1.99 -21.25
CA PRO A 27 11.37 1.51 -22.17
C PRO A 27 10.52 0.43 -21.46
N GLY A 28 9.36 0.83 -20.92
CA GLY A 28 8.27 -0.08 -20.57
C GLY A 28 7.73 -0.04 -19.13
N GLY A 29 8.33 0.72 -18.20
CA GLY A 29 7.91 0.71 -16.80
C GLY A 29 7.49 2.07 -16.23
N ARG A 30 6.32 2.14 -15.59
CA ARG A 30 6.02 3.17 -14.59
C ARG A 30 6.40 2.60 -13.23
N MET A 31 7.38 3.18 -12.56
CA MET A 31 7.77 2.80 -11.20
C MET A 31 7.44 3.91 -10.20
N PRO A 32 7.04 3.57 -8.97
CA PRO A 32 6.87 4.54 -7.90
C PRO A 32 8.21 5.23 -7.62
N TRP A 33 8.21 6.55 -7.54
CA TRP A 33 9.40 7.34 -7.23
C TRP A 33 9.23 8.13 -5.94
N GLY A 34 10.33 8.27 -5.21
CA GLY A 34 10.34 8.89 -3.89
C GLY A 34 9.62 8.05 -2.85
N THR A 35 8.98 8.73 -1.91
CA THR A 35 8.30 8.09 -0.78
C THR A 35 7.02 7.40 -1.23
N ARG A 36 6.86 6.13 -0.82
CA ARG A 36 5.69 5.30 -1.07
C ARG A 36 4.71 5.44 0.08
N HIS A 37 3.44 5.64 -0.23
CA HIS A 37 2.38 5.75 0.76
C HIS A 37 1.36 4.64 0.60
N ALA A 38 0.88 4.13 1.73
CA ALA A 38 -0.21 3.17 1.78
C ALA A 38 -1.53 3.90 1.59
N ARG A 39 -2.42 3.34 0.78
CA ARG A 39 -3.79 3.83 0.59
C ARG A 39 -4.75 2.65 0.51
N VAL A 40 -5.94 2.78 1.07
CA VAL A 40 -7.04 1.82 0.80
C VAL A 40 -7.62 2.17 -0.56
N ASN A 41 -7.85 1.16 -1.41
CA ASN A 41 -8.33 1.33 -2.79
C ASN A 41 -9.46 2.38 -2.93
N THR A 42 -10.47 2.30 -2.05
CA THR A 42 -11.66 3.14 -2.09
C THR A 42 -11.51 4.52 -1.44
N GLU A 43 -10.43 4.78 -0.70
CA GLU A 43 -10.31 5.95 0.16
C GLU A 43 -9.53 7.06 -0.53
N PRO A 44 -9.92 8.34 -0.50
CA PRO A 44 -9.14 9.42 -1.12
C PRO A 44 -7.91 9.84 -0.30
N TRP A 45 -7.63 9.16 0.81
CA TRP A 45 -6.55 9.47 1.75
C TRP A 45 -5.53 8.33 1.86
N THR A 46 -4.29 8.69 2.15
CA THR A 46 -3.27 7.73 2.58
C THR A 46 -3.47 7.33 4.05
N ALA A 47 -2.86 6.22 4.46
CA ALA A 47 -2.85 5.78 5.85
C ALA A 47 -2.29 6.85 6.81
N CYS A 48 -1.33 7.66 6.35
CA CYS A 48 -0.77 8.76 7.14
C CYS A 48 -1.57 10.07 7.06
N GLY A 49 -2.77 10.07 6.48
CA GLY A 49 -3.67 11.23 6.46
C GLY A 49 -3.45 12.25 5.35
N LEU A 50 -2.56 11.98 4.37
CA LEU A 50 -2.38 12.87 3.21
C LEU A 50 -3.46 12.64 2.14
N PRO A 51 -3.97 13.70 1.49
CA PRO A 51 -4.90 13.57 0.37
C PRO A 51 -4.18 12.98 -0.84
N ALA A 52 -4.73 11.90 -1.40
CA ALA A 52 -4.12 11.12 -2.48
C ALA A 52 -5.10 10.83 -3.65
N ALA A 53 -6.21 11.55 -3.73
CA ALA A 53 -7.20 11.38 -4.81
C ALA A 53 -6.58 11.51 -6.21
N THR A 54 -5.58 12.39 -6.39
CA THR A 54 -4.89 12.64 -7.68
C THR A 54 -3.62 11.82 -7.87
N TRP A 55 -3.22 11.01 -6.88
CA TRP A 55 -1.95 10.30 -6.89
C TRP A 55 -1.98 9.09 -7.80
N LYS A 56 -0.79 8.63 -8.20
CA LYS A 56 -0.65 7.42 -9.00
C LYS A 56 -0.72 6.22 -8.07
N VAL A 57 -1.56 5.25 -8.44
CA VAL A 57 -1.76 4.03 -7.69
C VAL A 57 -1.17 2.87 -8.48
N PHE A 58 -0.36 2.06 -7.80
CA PHE A 58 0.28 0.88 -8.37
C PHE A 58 -0.44 -0.36 -7.86
N TRP A 59 -1.56 -0.70 -8.50
CA TRP A 59 -2.44 -1.81 -8.10
C TRP A 59 -1.75 -3.17 -8.03
N HIS A 60 -0.69 -3.35 -8.82
CA HIS A 60 0.11 -4.56 -8.86
C HIS A 60 1.19 -4.60 -7.76
N LEU A 61 1.36 -3.52 -6.98
CA LEU A 61 2.36 -3.42 -5.92
C LEU A 61 1.68 -3.30 -4.56
N PRO A 62 1.71 -4.36 -3.73
CA PRO A 62 1.30 -4.23 -2.34
C PRO A 62 2.19 -3.20 -1.62
N PHE A 63 1.65 -2.56 -0.59
CA PHE A 63 2.46 -1.68 0.24
C PHE A 63 3.39 -2.49 1.15
N GLU A 64 4.70 -2.42 0.86
CA GLU A 64 5.76 -3.06 1.63
C GLU A 64 6.18 -2.19 2.83
N THR A 65 6.02 -2.72 4.04
CA THR A 65 6.34 -1.99 5.29
C THR A 65 7.83 -1.97 5.64
N THR A 66 8.61 -2.84 5.02
CA THR A 66 10.06 -2.98 5.27
C THR A 66 10.91 -2.21 4.25
N GLY A 67 10.30 -1.63 3.21
CA GLY A 67 11.00 -0.93 2.16
C GLY A 67 11.56 0.41 2.64
N ALA A 68 12.82 0.72 2.31
CA ALA A 68 13.47 1.98 2.70
C ALA A 68 12.76 3.24 2.19
N GLN A 69 11.96 3.12 1.12
CA GLN A 69 11.15 4.21 0.55
C GLN A 69 9.75 4.30 1.15
N ALA A 70 9.36 3.42 2.08
CA ALA A 70 8.04 3.46 2.69
C ALA A 70 7.90 4.66 3.62
N CYS A 71 6.79 5.38 3.51
CA CYS A 71 6.44 6.43 4.45
C CYS A 71 6.27 5.82 5.85
N ARG A 72 7.06 6.30 6.82
CA ARG A 72 7.03 5.76 8.20
C ARG A 72 5.65 5.86 8.84
N GLY A 73 4.93 6.97 8.67
CA GLY A 73 3.56 7.10 9.19
C GLY A 73 2.57 6.11 8.56
N CYS A 74 2.76 5.77 7.27
CA CYS A 74 1.95 4.71 6.65
C CYS A 74 2.33 3.32 7.18
N VAL A 75 3.62 3.07 7.45
CA VAL A 75 4.09 1.82 8.06
C VAL A 75 3.46 1.62 9.43
N ASP A 76 3.53 2.64 10.29
CA ASP A 76 3.02 2.58 11.65
C ASP A 76 1.51 2.29 11.66
N GLU A 77 0.74 2.99 10.82
CA GLU A 77 -0.72 2.81 10.72
C GLU A 77 -1.11 1.44 10.16
N VAL A 78 -0.43 0.97 9.11
CA VAL A 78 -0.69 -0.36 8.52
C VAL A 78 -0.41 -1.47 9.54
N LEU A 79 0.69 -1.36 10.30
CA LEU A 79 1.02 -2.34 11.33
C LEU A 79 0.03 -2.30 12.50
N ARG A 80 -0.40 -1.10 12.93
CA ARG A 80 -1.43 -0.92 13.96
C ARG A 80 -2.72 -1.66 13.58
N VAL A 81 -3.24 -1.41 12.37
CA VAL A 81 -4.48 -2.04 11.88
C VAL A 81 -4.36 -3.56 11.80
N ARG A 82 -3.20 -4.11 11.37
CA ARG A 82 -2.98 -5.56 11.32
C ARG A 82 -2.98 -6.22 12.69
N VAL A 83 -2.37 -5.57 13.69
CA VAL A 83 -2.37 -6.06 15.07
C VAL A 83 -3.78 -6.05 15.65
N GLU A 84 -4.53 -4.97 15.42
CA GLU A 84 -5.93 -4.85 15.87
C GLU A 84 -6.87 -5.84 15.17
N GLY A 85 -6.65 -6.11 13.88
CA GLY A 85 -7.40 -7.12 13.13
C GLY A 85 -7.16 -8.53 13.68
N ARG A 86 -5.91 -8.87 14.02
CA ARG A 86 -5.55 -10.16 14.63
C ARG A 86 -6.14 -10.35 16.03
N ALA A 87 -6.28 -9.29 16.81
CA ALA A 87 -6.84 -9.36 18.16
C ALA A 87 -8.36 -9.60 18.20
N ARG A 88 -9.05 -9.46 17.06
CA ARG A 88 -10.51 -9.63 16.93
C ARG A 88 -10.91 -10.98 16.29
N GLY A 89 -9.93 -11.81 15.92
CA GLY A 89 -10.13 -13.10 15.24
C GLY A 89 -9.95 -14.30 16.15
#